data_AF-A0A952FMH2-F1
#
_entry.id   AF-A0A952FMH2-F1
#
_cell.length_a   1.000
_cell.length_b   1.000
_cell.length_c   1.000
_cell.angle_alpha   90.00
_cell.angle_beta   90.00
_cell.angle_gamma   90.00
#
_symmetry.space_group_name_H-M   'P 1'
#
loop_
_entity.id
_entity.type
_entity.pdbx_description
1 polymer ?
#
loop_
_entity_poly.entity_id
_entity_poly.type
_entity_poly.pdbx_seq_one_letter_code
_entity_poly.pdbx_strand_id
1 'polypeptide(L)'
;MVFPADRSSGLPPYSPRVDRGKPDSPVRFVDVVDAVRKEGRPVSGPQDAPAQARSEDPPKPPSELTDPAKTIADDRRHRIDDWVGGADDSVLPWNDDSHDKVAHALRGNSELGGLTQDEQRYLVDRALDKWVREGETYSSPRDLARDVRGDGTLGPLVAERCAVKAAALEAEQRRKPASDRNGDAVDIGGAAIVALKIEPGRKTDAAQQAALRQLVETLGPSKAAGLAESLSSPGLETEYASATLEALNAGPFTDSGWAFATSTFSTTQEQRYGQGTDLSMPMAKALAHGL
;
A
#
# COMPACT_ATOMS: atom_id res chain seq x y z
N MET A 1 -52.97 -40.81 3.99
CA MET A 1 -52.78 -40.92 2.52
C MET A 1 -53.71 -39.88 1.88
N VAL A 2 -53.17 -39.02 1.01
CA VAL A 2 -53.85 -38.11 0.06
C VAL A 2 -54.56 -36.85 0.63
N PHE A 3 -54.13 -35.68 0.15
CA PHE A 3 -54.77 -34.35 0.26
C PHE A 3 -56.02 -34.23 -0.64
N PRO A 4 -56.89 -33.25 -0.38
CA PRO A 4 -57.25 -32.36 -1.51
C PRO A 4 -57.24 -30.86 -1.19
N ALA A 5 -57.00 -30.11 -2.26
CA ALA A 5 -57.03 -28.65 -2.46
C ALA A 5 -58.48 -28.09 -2.33
N ASP A 6 -58.84 -26.81 -2.39
CA ASP A 6 -58.25 -25.56 -2.92
C ASP A 6 -59.17 -24.41 -2.41
N ARG A 7 -58.63 -23.19 -2.21
CA ARG A 7 -59.31 -21.89 -2.44
C ARG A 7 -58.37 -20.71 -2.15
N SER A 8 -57.70 -20.27 -3.22
CA SER A 8 -57.59 -18.89 -3.71
C SER A 8 -57.66 -17.70 -2.74
N SER A 9 -56.55 -16.94 -2.68
CA SER A 9 -56.42 -15.46 -2.64
C SER A 9 -54.91 -15.17 -2.68
N GLY A 10 -54.27 -14.43 -3.57
CA GLY A 10 -54.65 -13.59 -4.70
C GLY A 10 -53.40 -12.74 -5.01
N LEU A 11 -52.63 -13.08 -6.03
CA LEU A 11 -51.61 -12.21 -6.63
C LEU A 11 -51.60 -12.49 -8.15
N PRO A 12 -51.55 -11.44 -8.99
CA PRO A 12 -51.69 -11.60 -10.44
C PRO A 12 -50.46 -12.33 -11.04
N PRO A 13 -50.67 -13.19 -12.06
CA PRO A 13 -49.56 -13.80 -12.79
C PRO A 13 -48.84 -12.73 -13.60
N TYR A 14 -47.56 -12.51 -13.28
CA TYR A 14 -46.66 -11.73 -14.10
C TYR A 14 -46.64 -12.34 -15.52
N SER A 15 -47.24 -11.62 -16.48
CA SER A 15 -47.08 -11.89 -17.90
C SER A 15 -45.69 -11.44 -18.34
N PRO A 16 -44.94 -12.24 -19.13
CA PRO A 16 -43.65 -11.83 -19.65
C PRO A 16 -43.85 -10.98 -20.90
N ARG A 17 -43.46 -9.70 -20.84
CA ARG A 17 -42.97 -8.88 -21.97
C ARG A 17 -42.71 -7.45 -21.48
N VAL A 18 -41.43 -7.10 -21.32
CA VAL A 18 -40.76 -6.14 -22.22
C VAL A 18 -39.30 -6.58 -22.25
N ASP A 19 -38.84 -6.88 -23.46
CA ASP A 19 -37.46 -7.03 -23.86
C ASP A 19 -36.71 -5.72 -23.53
N ARG A 20 -36.15 -5.65 -22.32
CA ARG A 20 -35.24 -4.58 -21.93
C ARG A 20 -33.86 -5.16 -22.16
N GLY A 21 -33.23 -4.67 -23.22
CA GLY A 21 -31.98 -5.19 -23.78
C GLY A 21 -31.02 -5.68 -22.70
N LYS A 22 -30.48 -6.88 -22.96
CA LYS A 22 -29.27 -7.36 -22.28
C LYS A 22 -28.32 -6.17 -22.08
N PRO A 23 -27.72 -5.99 -20.89
CA PRO A 23 -26.53 -5.15 -20.84
C PRO A 23 -25.57 -5.73 -21.88
N ASP A 24 -25.24 -4.93 -22.89
CA ASP A 24 -24.14 -5.21 -23.78
C ASP A 24 -22.94 -5.61 -22.91
N SER A 25 -22.32 -6.72 -23.30
CA SER A 25 -21.13 -7.38 -22.75
C SER A 25 -20.45 -6.72 -21.55
N PRO A 26 -20.04 -7.49 -20.51
CA PRO A 26 -19.22 -6.92 -19.42
C PRO A 26 -18.03 -6.19 -20.04
N VAL A 27 -17.95 -4.88 -19.80
CA VAL A 27 -16.85 -4.03 -20.29
C VAL A 27 -15.56 -4.74 -19.90
N ARG A 28 -14.79 -5.20 -20.89
CA ARG A 28 -13.55 -5.91 -20.58
C ARG A 28 -12.56 -4.85 -20.13
N PHE A 29 -11.76 -5.17 -19.11
CA PHE A 29 -10.74 -4.24 -18.62
C PHE A 29 -9.78 -3.79 -19.75
N VAL A 30 -9.54 -4.65 -20.73
CA VAL A 30 -8.80 -4.32 -21.96
C VAL A 30 -9.46 -3.16 -22.73
N ASP A 31 -10.79 -3.12 -22.82
CA ASP A 31 -11.52 -2.04 -23.48
C ASP A 31 -11.39 -0.71 -22.71
N VAL A 32 -11.27 -0.75 -21.37
CA VAL A 32 -11.01 0.42 -20.52
C VAL A 32 -9.59 0.94 -20.74
N VAL A 33 -8.60 0.06 -20.78
CA VAL A 33 -7.20 0.42 -21.09
C VAL A 33 -7.08 1.04 -22.48
N ASP A 34 -7.72 0.44 -23.49
CA ASP A 34 -7.74 0.95 -24.86
C ASP A 34 -8.49 2.28 -24.99
N ALA A 35 -9.55 2.49 -24.21
CA ALA A 35 -10.27 3.77 -24.17
C ALA A 35 -9.40 4.88 -23.56
N VAL A 36 -8.74 4.63 -22.42
CA VAL A 36 -7.83 5.60 -21.78
C VAL A 36 -6.65 5.95 -22.68
N ARG A 37 -6.09 4.98 -23.41
CA ARG A 37 -5.03 5.22 -24.39
C ARG A 37 -5.49 6.14 -25.54
N LYS A 38 -6.75 6.02 -25.98
CA LYS A 38 -7.30 6.86 -27.05
C LYS A 38 -7.54 8.30 -26.59
N GLU A 39 -7.90 8.50 -25.33
CA GLU A 39 -8.08 9.83 -24.73
C GLU A 39 -6.75 10.57 -24.48
N GLY A 40 -5.65 9.85 -24.25
CA GLY A 40 -4.32 10.41 -23.96
C GLY A 40 -3.44 10.77 -25.17
N ARG A 41 -3.91 10.60 -26.41
CA ARG A 41 -3.07 10.86 -27.61
C ARG A 41 -3.10 12.35 -28.00
N PRO A 42 -1.99 13.11 -27.94
CA PRO A 42 -1.94 14.42 -28.56
C PRO A 42 -2.03 14.29 -30.08
N VAL A 43 -2.83 15.15 -30.70
CA VAL A 43 -2.98 15.28 -32.16
C VAL A 43 -1.62 15.61 -32.77
N SER A 44 -1.17 14.78 -33.70
CA SER A 44 0.11 14.88 -34.41
C SER A 44 0.31 16.26 -35.05
N GLY A 45 1.43 16.92 -34.71
CA GLY A 45 2.00 18.04 -35.47
C GLY A 45 3.17 17.57 -36.37
N PRO A 46 3.59 18.35 -37.39
CA PRO A 46 4.45 17.86 -38.45
C PRO A 46 5.88 17.53 -37.99
N GLN A 47 6.38 16.45 -38.56
CA GLN A 47 7.70 15.85 -38.41
C GLN A 47 8.74 16.69 -39.17
N ASP A 48 9.53 17.51 -38.46
CA ASP A 48 10.88 17.93 -38.87
C ASP A 48 11.56 18.74 -37.74
N ALA A 49 12.40 18.07 -36.93
CA ALA A 49 13.44 18.71 -36.13
C ALA A 49 14.61 17.73 -35.93
N PRO A 50 15.88 18.17 -36.06
CA PRO A 50 17.04 17.29 -36.10
C PRO A 50 17.36 16.69 -34.72
N ALA A 51 17.90 15.47 -34.74
CA ALA A 51 18.28 14.68 -33.58
C ALA A 51 19.16 15.48 -32.59
N GLN A 52 18.61 15.79 -31.42
CA GLN A 52 19.36 16.34 -30.31
C GLN A 52 20.17 15.23 -29.63
N ALA A 53 21.43 15.54 -29.37
CA ALA A 53 22.43 14.69 -28.74
C ALA A 53 21.96 14.16 -27.38
N ARG A 54 22.26 12.88 -27.12
CA ARG A 54 22.10 12.23 -25.81
C ARG A 54 22.82 13.05 -24.76
N SER A 55 22.06 13.74 -23.92
CA SER A 55 22.57 14.31 -22.68
C SER A 55 22.84 13.17 -21.70
N GLU A 56 23.95 13.29 -21.00
CA GLU A 56 24.53 12.33 -20.07
C GLU A 56 23.51 11.79 -19.06
N ASP A 57 23.68 10.51 -18.70
CA ASP A 57 22.87 9.83 -17.68
C ASP A 57 22.77 10.68 -16.41
N PRO A 58 21.56 10.94 -15.88
CA PRO A 58 21.42 11.53 -14.55
C PRO A 58 22.03 10.58 -13.51
N PRO A 59 22.59 11.11 -12.41
CA PRO A 59 23.20 10.26 -11.39
C PRO A 59 22.14 9.28 -10.85
N LYS A 60 22.45 7.99 -10.98
CA LYS A 60 21.64 6.88 -10.48
C LYS A 60 21.26 7.17 -9.02
N PRO A 61 19.96 7.20 -8.66
CA PRO A 61 19.57 7.33 -7.26
C PRO A 61 20.12 6.13 -6.46
N PRO A 62 20.50 6.30 -5.18
CA PRO A 62 21.05 5.21 -4.37
C PRO A 62 20.03 4.09 -4.26
N SER A 63 20.28 3.00 -4.98
CA SER A 63 19.29 1.96 -5.30
C SER A 63 19.20 0.85 -4.24
N GLU A 64 19.72 1.05 -3.02
CA GLU A 64 19.62 0.06 -1.96
C GLU A 64 19.28 0.74 -0.64
N LEU A 65 18.05 0.53 -0.15
CA LEU A 65 17.76 0.69 1.28
C LEU A 65 18.75 -0.19 2.04
N THR A 66 19.79 0.43 2.58
CA THR A 66 20.78 -0.23 3.40
C THR A 66 20.10 -0.68 4.69
N ASP A 67 20.36 -1.93 5.10
CA ASP A 67 19.88 -2.46 6.37
C ASP A 67 20.41 -1.59 7.52
N PRO A 68 19.54 -0.92 8.30
CA PRO A 68 19.97 0.01 9.34
C PRO A 68 20.84 -0.69 10.40
N ALA A 69 20.65 -2.00 10.63
CA ALA A 69 21.46 -2.76 11.58
C ALA A 69 22.96 -2.74 11.25
N LYS A 70 23.33 -2.59 9.96
CA LYS A 70 24.74 -2.56 9.53
C LYS A 70 25.48 -1.28 9.89
N THR A 71 24.75 -0.24 10.28
CA THR A 71 25.31 1.12 10.52
C THR A 71 25.38 1.48 12.00
N ILE A 72 24.65 0.76 12.85
CA ILE A 72 24.55 1.00 14.30
C ILE A 72 25.57 0.11 15.01
N ALA A 73 26.22 0.61 16.07
CA ALA A 73 27.13 -0.19 16.89
C ALA A 73 26.42 -1.35 17.61
N ASP A 74 27.09 -2.49 17.78
CA ASP A 74 26.51 -3.73 18.33
C ASP A 74 25.88 -3.53 19.71
N ASP A 75 26.58 -2.87 20.64
CA ASP A 75 26.08 -2.57 21.99
C ASP A 75 24.80 -1.72 21.96
N ARG A 76 24.70 -0.84 20.96
CA ARG A 76 23.56 0.06 20.80
C ARG A 76 22.36 -0.67 20.20
N ARG A 77 22.58 -1.58 19.26
CA ARG A 77 21.54 -2.47 18.75
C ARG A 77 21.00 -3.36 19.87
N HIS A 78 21.88 -3.93 20.70
CA HIS A 78 21.45 -4.78 21.81
C HIS A 78 20.57 -4.03 22.81
N ARG A 79 20.93 -2.78 23.16
CA ARG A 79 20.06 -1.93 24.00
C ARG A 79 18.69 -1.65 23.38
N ILE A 80 18.63 -1.40 22.07
CA ILE A 80 17.36 -1.20 21.38
C ILE A 80 16.53 -2.49 21.40
N ASP A 81 17.17 -3.64 21.19
CA ASP A 81 16.52 -4.95 21.22
C ASP A 81 15.95 -5.29 22.59
N ASP A 82 16.74 -5.07 23.64
CA ASP A 82 16.36 -5.33 25.03
C ASP A 82 15.20 -4.40 25.45
N TRP A 83 15.25 -3.13 25.04
CA TRP A 83 14.20 -2.16 25.31
C TRP A 83 12.89 -2.48 24.58
N VAL A 84 12.96 -2.95 23.32
CA VAL A 84 11.78 -3.42 22.57
C VAL A 84 11.23 -4.73 23.16
N GLY A 85 12.12 -5.64 23.54
CA GLY A 85 11.78 -6.94 24.14
C GLY A 85 11.26 -6.87 25.57
N GLY A 86 11.29 -5.69 26.18
CA GLY A 86 10.80 -5.42 27.53
C GLY A 86 11.69 -5.93 28.67
N ALA A 87 12.98 -6.13 28.39
CA ALA A 87 13.94 -6.55 29.41
C ALA A 87 14.29 -5.44 30.43
N ASP A 88 14.03 -4.16 30.09
CA ASP A 88 14.31 -2.98 30.92
C ASP A 88 13.04 -2.34 31.56
N ASP A 89 11.86 -2.94 31.42
CA ASP A 89 10.57 -2.34 31.83
C ASP A 89 10.32 -2.41 33.35
N SER A 90 11.01 -1.58 34.12
CA SER A 90 10.85 -1.54 35.59
C SER A 90 10.33 -0.24 36.21
N VAL A 91 10.04 0.86 35.48
CA VAL A 91 9.77 2.14 36.18
C VAL A 91 8.70 3.10 35.60
N LEU A 92 8.07 2.90 34.43
CA LEU A 92 7.13 3.91 33.89
C LEU A 92 5.68 3.42 33.71
N PRO A 93 4.66 4.30 33.91
CA PRO A 93 3.23 3.95 33.87
C PRO A 93 2.65 3.81 32.45
N TRP A 94 3.48 3.73 31.42
CA TRP A 94 3.03 3.48 30.05
C TRP A 94 2.78 2.00 29.89
N ASN A 95 1.61 1.63 29.37
CA ASN A 95 1.26 0.23 29.17
C ASN A 95 2.30 -0.43 28.26
N ASP A 96 2.84 -1.55 28.73
CA ASP A 96 4.11 -2.23 28.40
C ASP A 96 4.31 -2.55 26.89
N ASP A 97 3.22 -2.61 26.12
CA ASP A 97 3.22 -3.13 24.75
C ASP A 97 2.82 -2.10 23.66
N SER A 98 2.62 -0.84 24.06
CA SER A 98 1.91 0.12 23.21
C SER A 98 2.75 0.78 22.11
N HIS A 99 2.10 1.04 20.97
CA HIS A 99 2.57 1.97 19.94
C HIS A 99 3.02 3.32 20.51
N ASP A 100 2.41 3.78 21.60
CA ASP A 100 2.77 5.00 22.34
C ASP A 100 4.23 4.97 22.81
N LYS A 101 4.69 3.85 23.38
CA LYS A 101 6.08 3.66 23.84
C LYS A 101 7.07 3.90 22.69
N VAL A 102 6.79 3.29 21.53
CA VAL A 102 7.61 3.46 20.31
C VAL A 102 7.56 4.90 19.80
N ALA A 103 6.37 5.51 19.76
CA ALA A 103 6.18 6.88 19.30
C ALA A 103 6.91 7.90 20.21
N HIS A 104 6.95 7.67 21.53
CA HIS A 104 7.71 8.48 22.47
C HIS A 104 9.22 8.33 22.28
N ALA A 105 9.71 7.10 22.10
CA ALA A 105 11.13 6.83 21.83
C ALA A 105 11.60 7.46 20.51
N LEU A 106 10.80 7.40 19.45
CA LEU A 106 11.11 8.06 18.18
C LEU A 106 11.28 9.57 18.31
N ARG A 107 10.55 10.20 19.24
CA ARG A 107 10.67 11.62 19.59
C ARG A 107 11.79 11.92 20.59
N GLY A 108 12.59 10.92 20.97
CA GLY A 108 13.68 11.05 21.94
C GLY A 108 13.22 11.10 23.41
N ASN A 109 11.96 10.78 23.69
CA ASN A 109 11.37 10.81 25.03
C ASN A 109 11.36 9.40 25.65
N SER A 110 12.50 8.71 25.65
CA SER A 110 12.64 7.39 26.28
C SER A 110 14.03 7.22 26.89
N GLU A 111 14.22 6.10 27.60
CA GLU A 111 15.51 5.70 28.19
C GLU A 111 16.59 5.43 27.15
N LEU A 112 16.20 5.21 25.87
CA LEU A 112 17.14 5.13 24.76
C LEU A 112 17.78 6.48 24.42
N GLY A 113 17.23 7.59 24.92
CA GLY A 113 17.66 8.95 24.62
C GLY A 113 17.38 9.35 23.18
N GLY A 114 18.13 10.35 22.69
CA GLY A 114 18.06 10.75 21.28
C GLY A 114 18.50 9.62 20.37
N LEU A 115 17.71 9.35 19.33
CA LEU A 115 17.99 8.34 18.32
C LEU A 115 18.50 9.01 17.04
N THR A 116 19.52 8.42 16.41
CA THR A 116 19.89 8.75 15.02
C THR A 116 18.82 8.24 14.04
N GLN A 117 18.84 8.70 12.79
CA GLN A 117 17.87 8.25 11.79
C GLN A 117 17.92 6.73 11.56
N ASP A 118 19.10 6.13 11.53
CA ASP A 118 19.23 4.68 11.35
C ASP A 118 18.79 3.92 12.60
N GLU A 119 19.02 4.46 13.81
CA GLU A 119 18.47 3.91 15.04
C GLU A 119 16.94 4.00 15.10
N GLN A 120 16.34 5.09 14.61
CA GLN A 120 14.88 5.21 14.49
C GLN A 120 14.32 4.17 13.51
N ARG A 121 14.97 3.97 12.35
CA ARG A 121 14.58 2.93 11.40
C ARG A 121 14.67 1.54 12.02
N TYR A 122 15.77 1.26 12.71
CA TYR A 122 16.00 -0.02 13.38
C TYR A 122 14.98 -0.26 14.50
N LEU A 123 14.67 0.76 15.31
CA LEU A 123 13.65 0.67 16.35
C LEU A 123 12.28 0.29 15.77
N VAL A 124 11.86 0.95 14.69
CA VAL A 124 10.57 0.65 14.02
C VAL A 124 10.57 -0.78 13.46
N ASP A 125 11.68 -1.23 12.87
CA ASP A 125 11.80 -2.62 12.40
C ASP A 125 11.59 -3.63 13.52
N ARG A 126 12.25 -3.42 14.67
CA ARG A 126 12.14 -4.34 15.81
C ARG A 126 10.76 -4.32 16.44
N ALA A 127 10.12 -3.15 16.52
CA ALA A 127 8.73 -3.04 16.98
C ALA A 127 7.77 -3.79 16.05
N LEU A 128 7.91 -3.61 14.73
CA LEU A 128 7.09 -4.33 13.75
C LEU A 128 7.34 -5.85 13.81
N ASP A 129 8.57 -6.29 14.01
CA ASP A 129 8.89 -7.72 14.21
C ASP A 129 8.22 -8.28 15.47
N LYS A 130 8.27 -7.55 16.58
CA LYS A 130 7.61 -7.91 17.85
C LYS A 130 6.09 -8.07 17.64
N TRP A 131 5.44 -7.05 17.10
CA TRP A 131 3.98 -7.03 16.91
C TRP A 131 3.49 -8.12 15.95
N VAL A 132 4.25 -8.42 14.88
CA VAL A 132 3.93 -9.56 14.00
C VAL A 132 4.04 -10.88 14.73
N ARG A 133 5.10 -11.08 15.52
CA ARG A 133 5.30 -12.31 16.30
C ARG A 133 4.21 -12.51 17.35
N GLU A 134 3.71 -11.42 17.94
CA GLU A 134 2.71 -11.43 19.01
C GLU A 134 1.26 -11.35 18.50
N GLY A 135 1.07 -11.12 17.21
CA GLY A 135 -0.26 -11.07 16.58
C GLY A 135 -1.00 -9.75 16.79
N GLU A 136 -0.30 -8.65 17.10
CA GLU A 136 -0.88 -7.31 17.32
C GLU A 136 -1.03 -6.46 16.04
N THR A 137 -0.98 -7.12 14.88
CA THR A 137 -0.70 -6.52 13.57
C THR A 137 -1.77 -5.54 13.06
N TYR A 138 -3.00 -5.60 13.58
CA TYR A 138 -4.08 -4.68 13.18
C TYR A 138 -4.03 -3.31 13.88
N SER A 139 -3.66 -3.29 15.17
CA SER A 139 -3.78 -2.06 16.01
C SER A 139 -2.46 -1.33 16.16
N SER A 140 -1.41 -2.00 16.66
CA SER A 140 -0.16 -1.34 17.03
C SER A 140 0.57 -0.64 15.87
N PRO A 141 0.73 -1.24 14.66
CA PRO A 141 1.33 -0.54 13.53
C PRO A 141 0.50 0.66 13.05
N ARG A 142 -0.83 0.51 13.03
CA ARG A 142 -1.75 1.55 12.54
C ARG A 142 -1.88 2.70 13.52
N ASP A 143 -1.84 2.43 14.81
CA ASP A 143 -1.87 3.43 15.86
C ASP A 143 -0.53 4.18 15.94
N LEU A 144 0.60 3.49 15.79
CA LEU A 144 1.90 4.17 15.60
C LEU A 144 1.85 5.11 14.40
N ALA A 145 1.35 4.65 13.26
CA ALA A 145 1.19 5.46 12.06
C ALA A 145 0.27 6.68 12.30
N ARG A 146 -0.79 6.54 13.11
CA ARG A 146 -1.67 7.64 13.49
C ARG A 146 -1.01 8.64 14.43
N ASP A 147 -0.11 8.20 15.31
CA ASP A 147 0.59 9.08 16.24
C ASP A 147 1.64 9.93 15.55
N VAL A 148 2.31 9.37 14.55
CA VAL A 148 3.33 10.10 13.77
C VAL A 148 2.75 10.83 12.56
N ARG A 149 1.47 10.63 12.22
CA ARG A 149 0.87 11.29 11.05
C ARG A 149 0.94 12.81 11.20
N GLY A 150 1.47 13.48 10.18
CA GLY A 150 1.65 14.92 10.20
C GLY A 150 2.97 15.39 10.84
N ASP A 151 3.75 14.49 11.44
CA ASP A 151 5.17 14.75 11.70
C ASP A 151 5.93 14.70 10.37
N GLY A 152 6.60 15.80 10.02
CA GLY A 152 7.30 15.94 8.74
C GLY A 152 8.52 15.04 8.59
N THR A 153 9.00 14.42 9.66
CA THR A 153 10.17 13.53 9.64
C THR A 153 9.79 12.10 10.03
N LEU A 154 9.01 11.92 11.09
CA LEU A 154 8.65 10.58 11.58
C LEU A 154 7.58 9.90 10.72
N GLY A 155 6.63 10.65 10.16
CA GLY A 155 5.61 10.10 9.27
C GLY A 155 6.19 9.36 8.06
N PRO A 156 7.04 10.01 7.24
CA PRO A 156 7.72 9.36 6.13
C PRO A 156 8.61 8.18 6.54
N LEU A 157 9.31 8.27 7.69
CA LEU A 157 10.15 7.19 8.19
C LEU A 157 9.33 5.95 8.54
N VAL A 158 8.24 6.11 9.30
CA VAL A 158 7.35 4.99 9.66
C VAL A 158 6.69 4.42 8.40
N ALA A 159 6.27 5.28 7.48
CA ALA A 159 5.72 4.85 6.19
C ALA A 159 6.68 3.94 5.41
N GLU A 160 7.96 4.35 5.30
CA GLU A 160 9.02 3.57 4.66
C GLU A 160 9.17 2.20 5.32
N ARG A 161 9.31 2.15 6.65
CA ARG A 161 9.55 0.90 7.37
C ARG A 161 8.37 -0.06 7.35
N CYS A 162 7.15 0.44 7.50
CA CYS A 162 5.93 -0.35 7.33
C CYS A 162 5.85 -0.94 5.92
N ALA A 163 6.10 -0.14 4.88
CA ALA A 163 6.06 -0.65 3.51
C ALA A 163 7.13 -1.71 3.22
N VAL A 164 8.35 -1.55 3.76
CA VAL A 164 9.41 -2.57 3.68
C VAL A 164 8.98 -3.87 4.36
N LYS A 165 8.38 -3.78 5.56
CA LYS A 165 7.91 -4.95 6.30
C LYS A 165 6.74 -5.65 5.61
N ALA A 166 5.77 -4.89 5.11
CA ALA A 166 4.64 -5.43 4.34
C ALA A 166 5.12 -6.20 3.11
N ALA A 167 6.06 -5.64 2.35
CA ALA A 167 6.65 -6.31 1.18
C ALA A 167 7.41 -7.60 1.55
N ALA A 168 8.12 -7.59 2.69
CA ALA A 168 8.82 -8.79 3.19
C ALA A 168 7.84 -9.88 3.63
N LEU A 169 6.76 -9.51 4.32
CA LEU A 169 5.70 -10.44 4.72
C LEU A 169 5.02 -11.04 3.48
N GLU A 170 4.66 -10.24 2.48
CA GLU A 170 4.12 -10.77 1.22
C GLU A 170 5.09 -11.76 0.54
N ALA A 171 6.39 -11.47 0.54
CA ALA A 171 7.39 -12.41 0.00
C ALA A 171 7.44 -13.74 0.77
N GLU A 172 7.22 -13.71 2.07
CA GLU A 172 7.08 -14.90 2.90
C GLU A 172 5.77 -15.65 2.62
N GLN A 173 4.64 -14.93 2.52
CA GLN A 173 3.31 -15.51 2.29
C GLN A 173 3.18 -16.18 0.92
N ARG A 174 3.87 -15.67 -0.12
CA ARG A 174 3.91 -16.32 -1.44
C ARG A 174 4.49 -17.74 -1.39
N ARG A 175 5.37 -18.03 -0.43
CA ARG A 175 5.98 -19.36 -0.25
C ARG A 175 5.09 -20.32 0.53
N LYS A 176 4.00 -19.82 1.14
CA LYS A 176 3.07 -20.61 1.94
C LYS A 176 1.84 -21.05 1.12
N PRO A 177 1.24 -22.21 1.45
CA PRO A 177 -0.06 -22.60 0.92
C PRO A 177 -1.11 -21.51 1.21
N ALA A 178 -2.12 -21.38 0.33
CA ALA A 178 -3.15 -20.35 0.49
C ALA A 178 -3.93 -20.44 1.82
N SER A 179 -4.04 -21.64 2.41
CA SER A 179 -4.67 -21.88 3.72
C SER A 179 -3.91 -21.29 4.90
N ASP A 180 -2.61 -21.06 4.74
CA ASP A 180 -1.69 -20.67 5.82
C ASP A 180 -1.28 -19.20 5.71
N ARG A 181 -1.87 -18.48 4.73
CA ARG A 181 -1.64 -17.05 4.53
C ARG A 181 -2.40 -16.25 5.57
N ASN A 182 -1.72 -15.30 6.22
CA ASN A 182 -2.33 -14.39 7.18
C ASN A 182 -2.48 -12.97 6.59
N GLY A 183 -3.23 -12.11 7.28
CA GLY A 183 -3.54 -10.74 6.86
C GLY A 183 -2.51 -9.68 7.25
N ASP A 184 -1.43 -10.05 7.96
CA ASP A 184 -0.51 -9.09 8.58
C ASP A 184 0.14 -8.13 7.59
N ALA A 185 0.44 -8.62 6.38
CA ALA A 185 1.03 -7.80 5.33
C ALA A 185 0.09 -6.66 4.91
N VAL A 186 -1.22 -6.94 4.85
CA VAL A 186 -2.26 -5.98 4.49
C VAL A 186 -2.34 -4.85 5.52
N ASP A 187 -2.41 -5.21 6.81
CA ASP A 187 -2.56 -4.23 7.89
C ASP A 187 -1.33 -3.32 8.02
N ILE A 188 -0.13 -3.90 7.87
CA ILE A 188 1.13 -3.14 7.91
C ILE A 188 1.29 -2.29 6.64
N GLY A 189 0.85 -2.78 5.48
CA GLY A 189 0.79 -2.00 4.24
C GLY A 189 -0.10 -0.77 4.40
N GLY A 190 -1.27 -0.93 5.03
CA GLY A 190 -2.18 0.16 5.36
C GLY A 190 -1.58 1.20 6.30
N ALA A 191 -0.89 0.74 7.34
CA ALA A 191 -0.19 1.62 8.28
C ALA A 191 0.83 2.52 7.55
N ALA A 192 1.51 2.01 6.51
CA ALA A 192 2.43 2.81 5.71
C ALA A 192 1.76 4.02 5.06
N ILE A 193 0.55 3.83 4.54
CA ILE A 193 -0.22 4.88 3.85
C ILE A 193 -0.86 5.85 4.85
N VAL A 194 -1.33 5.34 5.99
CA VAL A 194 -1.85 6.17 7.10
C VAL A 194 -0.79 7.13 7.66
N ALA A 195 0.46 6.68 7.78
CA ALA A 195 1.57 7.51 8.28
C ALA A 195 1.85 8.74 7.39
N LEU A 196 1.51 8.65 6.09
CA LEU A 196 1.56 9.75 5.13
C LEU A 196 0.31 10.66 5.16
N LYS A 197 -0.53 10.52 6.19
CA LYS A 197 -1.77 11.29 6.38
C LYS A 197 -2.78 11.06 5.25
N ILE A 198 -2.81 9.87 4.67
CA ILE A 198 -3.76 9.53 3.61
C ILE A 198 -4.92 8.76 4.24
N GLU A 199 -6.13 9.25 3.99
CA GLU A 199 -7.37 8.65 4.47
C GLU A 199 -8.08 7.95 3.31
N PRO A 200 -8.62 6.74 3.53
CA PRO A 200 -9.44 6.06 2.53
C PRO A 200 -10.61 6.94 2.07
N GLY A 201 -10.96 6.87 0.78
CA GLY A 201 -12.10 7.58 0.18
C GLY A 201 -11.95 9.10 0.06
N ARG A 202 -10.81 9.68 0.46
CA ARG A 202 -10.51 11.10 0.29
C ARG A 202 -9.54 11.33 -0.86
N LYS A 203 -9.83 12.34 -1.66
CA LYS A 203 -8.93 12.79 -2.72
C LYS A 203 -7.62 13.27 -2.10
N THR A 204 -6.50 12.71 -2.57
CA THR A 204 -5.16 13.11 -2.15
C THR A 204 -4.81 14.49 -2.71
N ASP A 205 -4.20 15.33 -1.89
CA ASP A 205 -3.61 16.60 -2.32
C ASP A 205 -2.23 16.39 -2.97
N ALA A 206 -1.68 17.47 -3.57
CA ALA A 206 -0.41 17.37 -4.29
C ALA A 206 0.78 16.97 -3.39
N ALA A 207 0.76 17.32 -2.11
CA ALA A 207 1.82 16.97 -1.17
C ALA A 207 1.73 15.49 -0.78
N GLN A 208 0.52 14.99 -0.53
CA GLN A 208 0.25 13.57 -0.28
C GLN A 208 0.62 12.71 -1.50
N GLN A 209 0.29 13.17 -2.71
CA GLN A 209 0.70 12.50 -3.95
C GLN A 209 2.22 12.48 -4.13
N ALA A 210 2.90 13.58 -3.83
CA ALA A 210 4.37 13.62 -3.86
C ALA A 210 4.98 12.65 -2.85
N ALA A 211 4.43 12.58 -1.63
CA ALA A 211 4.89 11.65 -0.59
C ALA A 211 4.70 10.18 -0.98
N LEU A 212 3.55 9.83 -1.57
CA LEU A 212 3.30 8.48 -2.09
C LEU A 212 4.29 8.09 -3.18
N ARG A 213 4.52 8.98 -4.15
CA ARG A 213 5.51 8.75 -5.21
C ARG A 213 6.90 8.55 -4.63
N GLN A 214 7.30 9.41 -3.69
CA GLN A 214 8.59 9.31 -3.03
C GLN A 214 8.73 7.99 -2.26
N LEU A 215 7.69 7.54 -1.56
CA LEU A 215 7.67 6.25 -0.88
C LEU A 215 7.91 5.11 -1.87
N VAL A 216 7.10 5.03 -2.92
CA VAL A 216 7.21 3.97 -3.95
C VAL A 216 8.59 3.97 -4.60
N GLU A 217 9.13 5.15 -4.93
CA GLU A 217 10.45 5.26 -5.54
C GLU A 217 11.56 4.84 -4.58
N THR A 218 11.48 5.25 -3.32
CA THR A 218 12.45 4.90 -2.28
C THR A 218 12.52 3.39 -2.06
N LEU A 219 11.37 2.71 -2.09
CA LEU A 219 11.29 1.25 -1.93
C LEU A 219 12.05 0.48 -3.03
N GLY A 220 12.12 1.05 -4.24
CA GLY A 220 12.59 0.37 -5.43
C GLY A 220 11.60 -0.68 -5.96
N PRO A 221 11.81 -1.21 -7.18
CA PRO A 221 10.80 -2.01 -7.90
C PRO A 221 10.32 -3.26 -7.16
N SER A 222 11.24 -4.02 -6.55
CA SER A 222 10.87 -5.28 -5.90
C SER A 222 10.01 -5.07 -4.66
N LYS A 223 10.34 -4.09 -3.81
CA LYS A 223 9.55 -3.80 -2.60
C LYS A 223 8.27 -3.04 -2.92
N ALA A 224 8.28 -2.18 -3.94
CA ALA A 224 7.08 -1.53 -4.46
C ALA A 224 6.04 -2.57 -4.94
N ALA A 225 6.47 -3.61 -5.67
CA ALA A 225 5.60 -4.72 -6.05
C ALA A 225 5.05 -5.48 -4.84
N GLY A 226 5.87 -5.73 -3.81
CA GLY A 226 5.41 -6.35 -2.57
C GLY A 226 4.39 -5.50 -1.80
N LEU A 227 4.60 -4.19 -1.72
CA LEU A 227 3.63 -3.27 -1.14
C LEU A 227 2.31 -3.27 -1.93
N ALA A 228 2.38 -3.23 -3.26
CA ALA A 228 1.21 -3.31 -4.12
C ALA A 228 0.36 -4.57 -3.85
N GLU A 229 0.99 -5.73 -3.67
CA GLU A 229 0.29 -6.99 -3.37
C GLU A 229 -0.39 -6.95 -2.01
N SER A 230 0.28 -6.40 -0.99
CA SER A 230 -0.30 -6.24 0.34
C SER A 230 -1.56 -5.36 0.31
N LEU A 231 -1.54 -4.25 -0.43
CA LEU A 231 -2.66 -3.31 -0.52
C LEU A 231 -3.79 -3.78 -1.45
N SER A 232 -3.51 -4.70 -2.37
CA SER A 232 -4.46 -5.19 -3.38
C SER A 232 -5.12 -6.51 -3.02
N SER A 233 -4.73 -7.11 -1.89
CA SER A 233 -5.32 -8.34 -1.39
C SER A 233 -6.82 -8.15 -1.03
N PRO A 234 -7.67 -9.19 -1.15
CA PRO A 234 -9.12 -9.06 -0.96
C PRO A 234 -9.49 -8.56 0.46
N GLY A 235 -9.83 -7.28 0.60
CA GLY A 235 -10.15 -6.65 1.88
C GLY A 235 -10.40 -5.14 1.79
N LEU A 236 -10.32 -4.45 2.94
CA LEU A 236 -10.69 -3.04 3.21
C LEU A 236 -9.73 -1.97 2.64
N GLU A 237 -8.66 -2.37 1.94
CA GLU A 237 -7.48 -1.49 1.73
C GLU A 237 -7.22 -1.15 0.25
N THR A 238 -8.11 -1.57 -0.66
CA THR A 238 -7.99 -1.23 -2.09
C THR A 238 -8.07 0.27 -2.37
N GLU A 239 -8.65 1.05 -1.47
CA GLU A 239 -8.68 2.51 -1.56
C GLU A 239 -7.27 3.11 -1.43
N TYR A 240 -6.38 2.50 -0.65
CA TYR A 240 -4.99 2.93 -0.56
C TYR A 240 -4.16 2.56 -1.78
N ALA A 241 -4.40 1.37 -2.34
CA ALA A 241 -3.81 1.00 -3.63
C ALA A 241 -4.25 1.98 -4.73
N SER A 242 -5.54 2.38 -4.72
CA SER A 242 -6.07 3.37 -5.66
C SER A 242 -5.39 4.73 -5.49
N ALA A 243 -5.35 5.28 -4.28
CA ALA A 243 -4.69 6.55 -3.99
C ALA A 243 -3.21 6.55 -4.40
N THR A 244 -2.52 5.42 -4.22
CA THR A 244 -1.12 5.25 -4.64
C THR A 244 -1.00 5.28 -6.16
N LEU A 245 -1.86 4.57 -6.89
CA LEU A 245 -1.87 4.61 -8.36
C LEU A 245 -2.23 5.98 -8.92
N GLU A 246 -3.17 6.70 -8.31
CA GLU A 246 -3.49 8.08 -8.70
C GLU A 246 -2.27 9.00 -8.55
N ALA A 247 -1.55 8.87 -7.44
CA ALA A 247 -0.33 9.64 -7.20
C ALA A 247 0.76 9.33 -8.24
N LEU A 248 0.95 8.05 -8.58
CA LEU A 248 1.91 7.61 -9.60
C LEU A 248 1.54 8.14 -11.00
N ASN A 249 0.26 8.10 -11.37
CA ASN A 249 -0.23 8.64 -12.64
C ASN A 249 -0.09 10.16 -12.78
N ALA A 250 -0.04 10.89 -11.68
CA ALA A 250 0.13 12.35 -11.69
C ALA A 250 1.59 12.79 -11.88
N GLY A 251 2.54 11.86 -12.03
CA GLY A 251 3.98 12.12 -12.09
C GLY A 251 4.71 11.41 -13.23
N PRO A 252 6.04 11.59 -13.33
CA PRO A 252 6.86 10.82 -14.25
C PRO A 252 6.81 9.34 -13.88
N PHE A 253 6.79 8.49 -14.90
CA PHE A 253 6.72 7.05 -14.73
C PHE A 253 8.10 6.48 -14.41
N THR A 254 8.21 5.67 -13.35
CA THR A 254 9.46 5.05 -12.89
C THR A 254 9.34 3.54 -12.86
N ASP A 255 10.46 2.82 -12.82
CA ASP A 255 10.48 1.36 -12.70
C ASP A 255 9.74 0.88 -11.45
N SER A 256 9.86 1.63 -10.35
CA SER A 256 9.15 1.36 -9.09
C SER A 256 7.64 1.57 -9.22
N GLY A 257 7.23 2.65 -9.90
CA GLY A 257 5.83 2.92 -10.21
C GLY A 257 5.23 1.86 -11.13
N TRP A 258 5.98 1.38 -12.12
CA TRP A 258 5.56 0.29 -13.00
C TRP A 258 5.41 -1.04 -12.26
N ALA A 259 6.38 -1.39 -11.42
CA ALA A 259 6.32 -2.61 -10.61
C ALA A 259 5.14 -2.59 -9.64
N PHE A 260 4.85 -1.43 -9.03
CA PHE A 260 3.65 -1.25 -8.22
C PHE A 260 2.38 -1.48 -9.06
N ALA A 261 2.24 -0.79 -10.19
CA ALA A 261 1.03 -0.84 -11.02
C ALA A 261 0.74 -2.25 -11.58
N THR A 262 1.76 -2.91 -12.11
CA THR A 262 1.63 -4.26 -12.67
C THR A 262 1.30 -5.29 -11.60
N SER A 263 1.88 -5.15 -10.40
CA SER A 263 1.62 -6.06 -9.30
C SER A 263 0.22 -5.87 -8.69
N THR A 264 -0.24 -4.62 -8.57
CA THR A 264 -1.65 -4.32 -8.23
C THR A 264 -2.61 -4.99 -9.22
N PHE A 265 -2.26 -4.99 -10.51
CA PHE A 265 -3.05 -5.67 -11.54
C PHE A 265 -3.07 -7.19 -11.42
N SER A 266 -1.92 -7.82 -11.21
CA SER A 266 -1.88 -9.29 -11.10
C SER A 266 -2.65 -9.84 -9.89
N THR A 267 -2.79 -9.04 -8.84
CA THR A 267 -3.35 -9.49 -7.55
C THR A 267 -4.82 -9.14 -7.40
N THR A 268 -5.32 -8.14 -8.13
CA THR A 268 -6.73 -7.76 -8.09
C THR A 268 -7.60 -8.78 -8.84
N GLN A 269 -8.58 -9.35 -8.14
CA GLN A 269 -9.52 -10.32 -8.74
C GLN A 269 -10.36 -9.71 -9.87
N GLU A 270 -10.55 -10.45 -10.96
CA GLU A 270 -11.25 -10.00 -12.16
C GLU A 270 -12.66 -9.45 -11.92
N GLN A 271 -13.37 -10.02 -10.93
CA GLN A 271 -14.73 -9.63 -10.58
C GLN A 271 -14.81 -8.20 -10.00
N ARG A 272 -13.70 -7.65 -9.49
CA ARG A 272 -13.64 -6.28 -8.95
C ARG A 272 -13.49 -5.20 -10.02
N TYR A 273 -13.06 -5.56 -11.24
CA TYR A 273 -12.93 -4.60 -12.35
C TYR A 273 -14.29 -4.10 -12.86
N GLY A 274 -15.33 -4.94 -12.80
CA GLY A 274 -16.68 -4.61 -13.29
C GLY A 274 -17.60 -3.97 -12.25
N GLN A 275 -17.17 -3.86 -10.98
CA GLN A 275 -18.02 -3.36 -9.89
C GLN A 275 -17.88 -1.85 -9.63
N GLY A 276 -17.15 -1.11 -10.47
CA GLY A 276 -16.91 0.32 -10.25
C GLY A 276 -16.05 0.58 -9.02
N THR A 277 -15.13 -0.33 -8.69
CA THR A 277 -14.14 -0.10 -7.63
C THR A 277 -13.24 1.08 -8.01
N ASP A 278 -12.88 1.89 -7.01
CA ASP A 278 -11.99 3.05 -7.13
C ASP A 278 -10.61 2.72 -7.73
N LEU A 279 -10.28 1.43 -7.88
CA LEU A 279 -9.01 0.93 -8.39
C LEU A 279 -8.95 0.86 -9.94
N SER A 280 -10.07 0.58 -10.60
CA SER A 280 -10.12 0.22 -12.03
C SER A 280 -9.58 1.31 -12.98
N MET A 281 -10.00 2.56 -12.79
CA MET A 281 -9.58 3.70 -13.63
C MET A 281 -8.12 4.13 -13.38
N PRO A 282 -7.65 4.28 -12.13
CA PRO A 282 -6.23 4.54 -11.86
C PRO A 282 -5.30 3.45 -12.42
N MET A 283 -5.69 2.17 -12.34
CA MET A 283 -4.93 1.07 -12.93
C MET A 283 -4.85 1.16 -14.45
N ALA A 284 -5.98 1.39 -15.12
CA ALA A 284 -6.03 1.49 -16.57
C ALA A 284 -5.13 2.65 -17.08
N LYS A 285 -5.13 3.78 -16.37
CA LYS A 285 -4.22 4.90 -16.63
C LYS A 285 -2.75 4.51 -16.43
N ALA A 286 -2.42 3.84 -15.33
CA ALA A 286 -1.04 3.45 -15.04
C ALA A 286 -0.50 2.46 -16.08
N LEU A 287 -1.32 1.49 -16.50
CA LEU A 287 -0.95 0.56 -17.56
C LEU A 287 -0.79 1.24 -18.92
N ALA A 288 -1.65 2.21 -19.25
CA ALA A 288 -1.52 2.97 -20.48
C ALA A 288 -0.30 3.90 -20.50
N HIS A 289 0.16 4.36 -19.34
CA HIS A 289 1.32 5.25 -19.21
C HIS A 289 2.66 4.51 -19.30
N GLY A 290 2.71 3.24 -18.88
CA GLY A 290 3.93 2.42 -18.94
C GLY A 290 4.11 1.57 -20.21
N LEU A 291 3.13 1.54 -21.12
CA LEU A 291 3.16 0.82 -22.42
C LEU A 291 3.34 1.76 -23.62
#